data_AF-A0A3B9R3Z7-F1
#
_entry.id   AF-A0A3B9R3Z7-F1
#
_cell.length_a   1.000
_cell.length_b   1.000
_cell.length_c   1.000
_cell.angle_alpha   90.00
_cell.angle_beta   90.00
_cell.angle_gamma   90.00
#
_symmetry.space_group_name_H-M   'P 1'
#
loop_
_entity.id
_entity.type
_entity.pdbx_description
1 polymer ?
#
loop_
_entity_poly.entity_id
_entity_poly.type
_entity_poly.pdbx_seq_one_letter_code
_entity_poly.pdbx_strand_id
1 'polypeptide(L)' 'MILPIIAYGDPVLRKVADDIDKDYPKLNELIANMWDTMYNASGVGLAAPQI' A
#
# COMPACT_ATOMS: atom_id res chain seq x y z
N MET A 1 -4.63 6.63 8.35
CA MET A 1 -3.80 5.91 9.36
C MET A 1 -2.49 5.53 8.72
N ILE A 2 -1.38 5.59 9.47
CA ILE A 2 -0.06 5.17 8.98
C ILE A 2 0.07 3.65 9.08
N LEU A 3 0.42 3.00 7.98
CA LEU A 3 0.63 1.56 7.86
C LEU A 3 2.13 1.23 7.89
N PRO A 4 2.54 0.04 8.36
CA PRO A 4 3.94 -0.36 8.33
C PRO A 4 4.40 -0.60 6.88
N ILE A 5 5.52 0.01 6.48
CA ILE A 5 6.13 -0.26 5.18
C ILE A 5 7.04 -1.48 5.30
N ILE A 6 6.83 -2.45 4.41
CA ILE A 6 7.63 -3.67 4.35
C ILE A 6 9.04 -3.38 3.82
N ALA A 7 10.05 -3.83 4.56
CA ALA A 7 11.45 -3.68 4.20
C ALA A 7 11.90 -4.71 3.16
N TYR A 8 13.01 -4.42 2.49
CA TYR A 8 13.61 -5.31 1.49
C TYR A 8 13.88 -6.72 2.05
N GLY A 9 13.59 -7.72 1.23
CA GLY A 9 13.79 -9.14 1.55
C GLY A 9 12.50 -9.90 1.81
N ASP A 10 11.40 -9.22 2.08
CA ASP A 10 10.10 -9.86 2.28
C ASP A 10 9.57 -10.47 0.95
N PRO A 11 9.12 -11.74 0.94
CA PRO A 11 8.54 -12.38 -0.24
C PRO A 11 7.33 -11.66 -0.83
N VAL A 12 6.57 -10.88 -0.03
CA VAL A 12 5.39 -10.14 -0.51
C VAL A 12 5.77 -9.12 -1.60
N LEU A 13 6.97 -8.55 -1.52
CA LEU A 13 7.48 -7.57 -2.49
C LEU A 13 7.77 -8.19 -3.87
N ARG A 14 7.73 -9.52 -3.99
CA ARG A 14 7.86 -10.25 -5.27
C ARG A 14 6.54 -10.82 -5.78
N LYS A 15 5.45 -10.65 -5.04
CA LYS A 15 4.13 -11.12 -5.46
C LYS A 15 3.53 -10.13 -6.46
N VAL A 16 2.90 -10.69 -7.50
CA VAL A 16 2.05 -9.92 -8.39
C VAL A 16 0.76 -9.61 -7.62
N ALA A 17 0.34 -8.35 -7.62
CA ALA A 17 -0.92 -7.95 -6.99
C ALA A 17 -2.09 -8.44 -7.83
N ASP A 18 -3.21 -8.73 -7.16
CA ASP A 18 -4.45 -9.08 -7.84
C ASP A 18 -5.12 -7.83 -8.41
N ASP A 19 -5.74 -7.98 -9.58
CA ASP A 19 -6.59 -6.94 -10.14
C ASP A 19 -7.88 -6.85 -9.30
N ILE A 20 -8.23 -5.62 -8.91
CA ILE A 20 -9.46 -5.32 -8.17
C ILE A 20 -10.32 -4.32 -8.92
N ASP A 21 -11.63 -4.40 -8.71
CA ASP A 21 -12.57 -3.39 -9.20
C ASP A 21 -12.71 -2.22 -8.21
N LYS A 22 -13.52 -1.22 -8.59
CA LYS A 22 -13.79 -0.03 -7.75
C LYS A 22 -14.68 -0.33 -6.55
N ASP A 23 -15.36 -1.47 -6.57
CA ASP A 23 -16.31 -1.89 -5.54
C ASP A 23 -15.62 -2.72 -4.43
N TYR A 24 -14.30 -2.90 -4.55
CA TYR A 24 -13.48 -3.60 -3.57
C TYR A 24 -13.71 -3.04 -2.16
N PRO A 25 -14.01 -3.90 -1.17
CA PRO A 25 -14.33 -3.45 0.18
C PRO A 25 -13.24 -2.55 0.75
N LYS A 26 -13.64 -1.36 1.22
CA LYS A 26 -12.76 -0.37 1.87
C LYS A 26 -11.64 0.19 0.97
N LEU A 27 -11.77 0.14 -0.36
CA LEU A 27 -10.76 0.68 -1.27
C LEU A 27 -10.40 2.15 -0.98
N ASN A 28 -11.40 3.01 -0.75
CA ASN A 28 -11.15 4.41 -0.44
C ASN A 28 -10.38 4.62 0.88
N GLU A 29 -10.66 3.80 1.88
CA GLU A 29 -9.95 3.83 3.17
C GLU A 29 -8.50 3.38 3.00
N LEU A 30 -8.27 2.32 2.23
CA LEU A 30 -6.92 1.83 1.88
C LEU A 30 -6.11 2.91 1.16
N ILE A 31 -6.69 3.55 0.13
CA ILE A 31 -6.03 4.62 -0.63
C ILE A 31 -5.67 5.79 0.29
N ALA A 32 -6.58 6.22 1.17
CA ALA A 32 -6.30 7.29 2.13
C ALA A 32 -5.14 6.93 3.07
N ASN A 33 -5.13 5.70 3.60
CA ASN A 33 -4.04 5.21 4.45
C ASN A 33 -2.70 5.12 3.69
N MET A 34 -2.71 4.76 2.41
CA MET A 34 -1.52 4.73 1.56
C MET A 34 -0.91 6.12 1.37
N TRP A 35 -1.73 7.15 1.13
CA TRP A 35 -1.26 8.53 1.04
C TRP A 35 -0.65 9.01 2.36
N ASP A 36 -1.35 8.80 3.48
CA ASP A 36 -0.86 9.14 4.82
C ASP A 36 0.51 8.49 5.08
N THR A 37 0.63 7.21 4.77
CA THR A 37 1.86 6.41 4.97
C THR A 37 2.99 6.90 4.08
N MET A 38 2.72 7.17 2.80
CA MET A 38 3.71 7.67 1.85
C MET A 38 4.26 9.02 2.27
N TYR A 39 3.39 9.97 2.67
CA TYR A 39 3.84 11.28 3.13
C TYR A 39 4.60 11.21 4.45
N ASN A 40 4.17 10.35 5.38
CA ASN A 40 4.88 10.14 6.64
C ASN A 40 6.31 9.62 6.41
N ALA A 41 6.50 8.74 5.42
CA ALA A 41 7.79 8.22 5.01
C ALA A 41 8.60 9.17 4.09
N SER A 42 8.11 10.39 3.83
CA SER A 42 8.70 11.32 2.85
C SER A 42 8.90 10.69 1.45
N GLY A 43 8.01 9.78 1.07
CA GLY A 43 8.02 9.09 -0.22
C GLY A 43 7.29 9.85 -1.32
N VAL A 44 7.45 9.39 -2.56
CA VAL A 44 6.80 9.94 -3.77
C VAL A 44 5.93 8.92 -4.50
N GLY A 45 5.89 7.68 -4.03
CA GLY A 45 5.03 6.62 -4.53
C GLY A 45 4.96 5.46 -3.53
N LEU A 46 3.82 4.78 -3.50
CA LEU A 46 3.58 3.61 -2.64
C LEU A 46 2.62 2.64 -3.37
N ALA A 47 2.96 1.36 -3.36
CA ALA A 47 2.15 0.27 -3.92
C ALA A 47 1.55 -0.59 -2.81
N ALA A 48 0.40 -1.21 -3.08
CA ALA A 48 -0.32 -2.02 -2.08
C ALA A 48 0.53 -3.17 -1.48
N PRO A 49 1.36 -3.93 -2.22
CA PRO A 49 2.20 -4.97 -1.62
C PRO A 49 3.27 -4.46 -0.65
N GLN A 50 3.50 -3.13 -0.57
CA GLN A 50 4.47 -2.54 0.34
C GLN A 50 3.91 -2.29 1.74
N ILE A 51 2.61 -2.50 1.96
CA ILE A 51 1.88 -2.27 3.23
C ILE A 51 1.00 -3.45 3.63
#